data_AF-A0A1J5KZV8-F1
#
_entry.id   AF-A0A1J5KZV8-F1
#
_cell.length_a   1.000
_cell.length_b   1.000
_cell.length_c   1.000
_cell.angle_alpha   90.00
_cell.angle_beta   90.00
_cell.angle_gamma   90.00
#
_symmetry.space_group_name_H-M   'P 1'
#
loop_
_entity.id
_entity.type
_entity.pdbx_description
1 polymer ?
#
loop_
_entity_poly.entity_id
_entity_poly.type
_entity_poly.pdbx_seq_one_letter_code
_entity_poly.pdbx_strand_id
1 'polypeptide(L)'
;MMKKIITLVLFAVFVNSYAQQNTINWVTLDEAIKLQAKSPKKIMMDVYTNWCGPCKMLDKNTFHNPDVVDYVNKNFYAVKFNAEGNDVINFKGNTFSNSGYDPALANRRNSAHEFTSFLKVRAYPTIVFFDENLDVIAPVRGYQKPQQLELYLKLFNSDDYQSMSTQEDFNAYYNSFTPTFRGK
;
A
#
# COMPACT_ATOMS: atom_id res chain seq x y z
N MET A 1 -35.09 38.60 29.02
CA MET A 1 -34.64 38.47 27.62
C MET A 1 -33.69 37.27 27.47
N MET A 2 -34.21 36.03 27.56
CA MET A 2 -33.41 34.79 27.60
C MET A 2 -33.70 33.86 26.41
N LYS A 3 -34.23 34.39 25.29
CA LYS A 3 -34.55 33.59 24.09
C LYS A 3 -33.49 33.64 22.98
N LYS A 4 -32.42 34.42 23.14
CA LYS A 4 -31.35 34.55 22.13
C LYS A 4 -30.05 33.77 22.45
N ILE A 5 -29.93 33.21 23.65
CA ILE A 5 -28.71 32.46 24.05
C ILE A 5 -28.81 30.97 23.68
N ILE A 6 -30.03 30.43 23.56
CA ILE A 6 -30.26 29.02 23.23
C ILE A 6 -29.87 28.68 21.77
N THR A 7 -29.85 29.69 20.88
CA THR A 7 -29.53 29.47 19.45
C THR A 7 -28.02 29.34 19.19
N LEU A 8 -27.14 29.79 20.10
CA LEU A 8 -25.68 29.75 19.88
C LEU A 8 -25.04 28.39 20.27
N VAL A 9 -25.74 27.56 21.04
CA VAL A 9 -25.22 26.27 21.52
C VAL A 9 -25.46 25.14 20.51
N LEU A 10 -26.38 25.30 19.55
CA LEU A 10 -26.69 24.26 18.56
C LEU A 10 -25.73 24.18 17.37
N PHE A 11 -24.78 25.11 17.23
CA PHE A 11 -23.86 25.14 16.07
C PHE A 11 -22.49 24.50 16.35
N ALA A 12 -22.24 24.00 17.57
CA ALA A 12 -20.90 23.63 18.02
C ALA A 12 -20.56 22.12 18.01
N VAL A 13 -21.43 21.23 17.51
CA VAL A 13 -21.24 19.76 17.68
C VAL A 13 -21.17 18.97 16.37
N PHE A 14 -20.73 19.60 15.27
CA PHE A 14 -20.21 18.86 14.10
C PHE A 14 -18.68 18.92 14.03
N VAL A 15 -18.02 18.76 15.18
CA VAL A 15 -16.66 18.23 15.18
C VAL A 15 -16.77 16.76 14.80
N ASN A 16 -16.75 16.50 13.48
CA ASN A 16 -16.46 15.19 12.94
C ASN A 16 -15.17 14.73 13.59
N SER A 17 -15.31 13.83 14.56
CA SER A 17 -14.22 13.07 15.11
C SER A 17 -13.81 12.12 14.00
N TYR A 18 -13.06 12.62 13.01
CA TYR A 18 -12.21 11.76 12.21
C TYR A 18 -11.25 11.15 13.24
N ALA A 19 -11.59 9.97 13.73
CA ALA A 19 -10.67 9.16 14.49
C ALA A 19 -9.36 9.17 13.68
N GLN A 20 -8.29 9.69 14.27
CA GLN A 20 -7.00 9.67 13.60
C GLN A 20 -6.67 8.21 13.37
N GLN A 21 -6.81 7.79 12.11
CA GLN A 21 -6.60 6.41 11.72
C GLN A 21 -5.09 6.21 11.83
N ASN A 22 -4.65 5.56 12.91
CA ASN A 22 -3.22 5.46 13.24
C ASN A 22 -2.50 4.37 12.44
N THR A 23 -3.22 3.61 11.60
CA THR A 23 -2.69 2.49 10.83
C THR A 23 -3.25 2.45 9.41
N ILE A 24 -2.48 1.92 8.47
CA ILE A 24 -2.98 1.62 7.13
C ILE A 24 -4.13 0.59 7.21
N ASN A 25 -5.16 0.81 6.40
CA ASN A 25 -6.32 -0.08 6.22
C ASN A 25 -5.94 -1.25 5.32
N TRP A 26 -5.20 -2.19 5.89
CA TRP A 26 -4.82 -3.42 5.20
C TRP A 26 -6.04 -4.30 4.94
N VAL A 27 -6.16 -4.77 3.71
CA VAL A 27 -7.19 -5.73 3.27
C VAL A 27 -6.53 -6.88 2.52
N THR A 28 -7.28 -7.97 2.31
CA THR A 28 -6.88 -9.02 1.37
C THR A 28 -6.96 -8.53 -0.08
N LEU A 29 -6.28 -9.21 -1.02
CA LEU A 29 -6.38 -8.85 -2.44
C LEU A 29 -7.82 -9.00 -2.96
N ASP A 30 -8.52 -10.06 -2.56
CA ASP A 30 -9.92 -10.29 -2.94
C ASP A 30 -10.85 -9.16 -2.45
N GLU A 31 -10.62 -8.64 -1.24
CA GLU A 31 -11.34 -7.48 -0.72
C GLU A 31 -10.98 -6.20 -1.48
N ALA A 32 -9.70 -5.96 -1.77
CA ALA A 32 -9.27 -4.81 -2.55
C ALA A 32 -9.91 -4.80 -3.95
N ILE A 33 -9.98 -5.94 -4.63
CA ILE A 33 -10.65 -6.09 -5.93
C ILE A 33 -12.15 -5.75 -5.81
N LYS A 34 -12.83 -6.26 -4.78
CA LYS A 34 -14.25 -5.96 -4.53
C LYS A 34 -14.49 -4.48 -4.22
N LEU A 35 -13.57 -3.83 -3.51
CA LEU A 35 -13.64 -2.41 -3.20
C LEU A 35 -13.38 -1.56 -4.44
N GLN A 36 -12.36 -1.89 -5.24
CA GLN A 36 -12.02 -1.21 -6.49
C GLN A 36 -13.17 -1.25 -7.50
N ALA A 37 -13.89 -2.38 -7.59
CA ALA A 37 -15.10 -2.49 -8.42
C ALA A 37 -16.24 -1.55 -7.99
N LYS A 38 -16.28 -1.12 -6.72
CA LYS A 38 -17.28 -0.17 -6.19
C LYS A 38 -16.82 1.27 -6.24
N SER A 39 -15.55 1.52 -5.93
CA SER A 39 -14.93 2.84 -5.91
C SER A 39 -13.50 2.68 -6.45
N PRO A 40 -13.25 3.07 -7.71
CA PRO A 40 -11.95 2.89 -8.33
C PRO A 40 -10.85 3.62 -7.55
N LYS A 41 -9.87 2.85 -7.06
CA LYS A 41 -8.59 3.32 -6.54
C LYS A 41 -7.52 2.31 -6.90
N LYS A 42 -6.28 2.77 -7.05
CA LYS A 42 -5.10 1.92 -7.25
C LYS A 42 -4.84 1.04 -6.04
N ILE A 43 -4.12 -0.06 -6.23
CA ILE A 43 -3.72 -0.98 -5.14
C ILE A 43 -2.24 -0.77 -4.84
N MET A 44 -1.91 -0.66 -3.54
CA MET A 44 -0.54 -0.75 -3.03
C MET A 44 -0.40 -2.06 -2.26
N MET A 45 0.39 -2.99 -2.76
CA MET A 45 0.59 -4.30 -2.15
C MET A 45 1.96 -4.41 -1.48
N ASP A 46 2.00 -4.61 -0.17
CA ASP A 46 3.20 -5.02 0.56
C ASP A 46 3.42 -6.53 0.39
N VAL A 47 4.46 -6.89 -0.37
CA VAL A 47 4.87 -8.28 -0.59
C VAL A 47 6.01 -8.61 0.37
N TYR A 48 5.68 -9.35 1.44
CA TYR A 48 6.56 -9.60 2.58
C TYR A 48 6.69 -11.10 2.90
N THR A 49 7.55 -11.44 3.86
CA THR A 49 7.56 -12.75 4.53
C THR A 49 7.75 -12.59 6.04
N ASN A 50 7.29 -13.55 6.84
CA ASN A 50 7.31 -13.47 8.31
C ASN A 50 8.73 -13.40 8.91
N TRP A 51 9.72 -13.99 8.24
CA TRP A 51 11.11 -14.06 8.70
C TRP A 51 11.96 -12.87 8.21
N CYS A 52 11.45 -12.08 7.27
CA CYS A 52 12.18 -10.98 6.65
C CYS A 52 12.37 -9.79 7.61
N GLY A 53 13.59 -9.59 8.09
CA GLY A 53 13.96 -8.45 8.94
C GLY A 53 13.66 -7.09 8.31
N PRO A 54 14.13 -6.80 7.09
CA PRO A 54 13.84 -5.54 6.40
C PRO A 54 12.33 -5.27 6.19
N CYS A 55 11.52 -6.30 6.04
CA CYS A 55 10.06 -6.17 5.93
C CYS A 55 9.45 -5.65 7.24
N LYS A 56 9.91 -6.19 8.38
CA LYS A 56 9.50 -5.69 9.72
C LYS A 56 9.96 -4.25 9.94
N MET A 57 11.13 -3.87 9.42
CA MET A 57 11.59 -2.48 9.47
C MET A 57 10.70 -1.56 8.63
N LEU A 58 10.33 -1.98 7.42
CA LEU A 58 9.43 -1.21 6.53
C LEU A 58 8.09 -0.98 7.22
N ASP A 59 7.51 -2.04 7.79
CA ASP A 59 6.26 -1.97 8.53
C ASP A 59 6.35 -0.98 9.70
N LYS A 60 7.37 -1.13 10.57
CA LYS A 60 7.54 -0.29 11.76
C LYS A 60 7.85 1.18 11.44
N ASN A 61 8.76 1.43 10.50
CA ASN A 61 9.33 2.77 10.30
C ASN A 61 8.61 3.58 9.22
N THR A 62 7.92 2.90 8.29
CA THR A 62 7.31 3.53 7.12
C THR A 62 5.80 3.40 7.14
N PHE A 63 5.25 2.20 7.31
CA PHE A 63 3.80 2.02 7.28
C PHE A 63 3.06 2.52 8.52
N HIS A 64 3.77 2.77 9.62
CA HIS A 64 3.25 3.48 10.80
C HIS A 64 3.55 4.99 10.80
N ASN A 65 4.20 5.51 9.76
CA ASN A 65 4.37 6.95 9.62
C ASN A 65 3.00 7.59 9.34
N PRO A 66 2.55 8.61 10.10
CA PRO A 66 1.19 9.09 9.95
C PRO A 66 0.91 9.71 8.57
N ASP A 67 1.90 10.33 7.92
CA ASP A 67 1.69 10.90 6.58
C ASP A 67 1.54 9.79 5.53
N VAL A 68 2.27 8.68 5.69
CA VAL A 68 2.08 7.48 4.85
C VAL A 68 0.71 6.87 5.10
N VAL A 69 0.30 6.72 6.36
CA VAL A 69 -1.01 6.16 6.73
C VAL A 69 -2.14 6.98 6.10
N ASP A 70 -2.12 8.30 6.29
CA ASP A 70 -3.14 9.21 5.78
C ASP A 70 -3.20 9.16 4.25
N TYR A 71 -2.05 9.22 3.58
CA TYR A 71 -2.00 9.23 2.13
C TYR A 71 -2.43 7.89 1.52
N VAL A 72 -1.96 6.77 2.07
CA VAL A 72 -2.32 5.44 1.58
C VAL A 72 -3.82 5.20 1.76
N ASN A 73 -4.36 5.44 2.95
CA ASN A 73 -5.80 5.22 3.23
C ASN A 73 -6.70 6.10 2.35
N LYS A 74 -6.25 7.31 2.03
CA LYS A 74 -7.00 8.22 1.16
C LYS A 74 -6.99 7.74 -0.29
N ASN A 75 -5.84 7.34 -0.82
CA ASN A 75 -5.62 7.21 -2.27
C ASN A 75 -5.55 5.76 -2.78
N PHE A 76 -5.29 4.78 -1.92
CA PHE A 76 -5.06 3.38 -2.33
C PHE A 76 -5.92 2.40 -1.53
N TYR A 77 -6.12 1.22 -2.13
CA TYR A 77 -6.40 0.01 -1.35
C TYR A 77 -5.08 -0.67 -1.00
N ALA A 78 -4.78 -0.77 0.29
CA ALA A 78 -3.54 -1.36 0.76
C ALA A 78 -3.72 -2.87 0.98
N VAL A 79 -2.91 -3.68 0.32
CA VAL A 79 -2.94 -5.14 0.43
C VAL A 79 -1.68 -5.62 1.13
N LYS A 80 -1.83 -6.55 2.06
CA LYS A 80 -0.71 -7.24 2.71
C LYS A 80 -0.67 -8.67 2.22
N PHE A 81 0.41 -9.06 1.54
CA PHE A 81 0.53 -10.38 0.91
C PHE A 81 1.81 -11.07 1.37
N ASN A 82 1.64 -12.22 2.05
CA ASN A 82 2.75 -13.07 2.43
C ASN A 82 3.20 -13.89 1.22
N ALA A 83 4.35 -13.54 0.66
CA ALA A 83 4.90 -14.15 -0.55
C ALA A 83 5.27 -15.63 -0.42
N GLU A 84 5.31 -16.14 0.81
CA GLU A 84 5.61 -17.53 1.16
C GLU A 84 4.46 -18.12 2.03
N GLY A 85 3.29 -17.46 2.03
CA GLY A 85 2.09 -17.91 2.74
C GLY A 85 1.35 -19.03 2.02
N ASN A 86 0.23 -19.43 2.59
CA ASN A 86 -0.65 -20.50 2.09
C ASN A 86 -2.05 -19.98 1.69
N ASP A 87 -2.20 -18.67 1.57
CA ASP A 87 -3.44 -18.07 1.09
C ASP A 87 -3.76 -18.57 -0.33
N VAL A 88 -5.05 -18.60 -0.70
CA VAL A 88 -5.47 -18.85 -2.08
C VAL A 88 -5.85 -17.51 -2.69
N ILE A 89 -5.22 -17.15 -3.79
CA ILE A 89 -5.41 -15.85 -4.44
C ILE A 89 -6.18 -16.03 -5.74
N ASN A 90 -7.31 -15.32 -5.90
CA ASN A 90 -8.06 -15.30 -7.14
C ASN A 90 -7.82 -13.98 -7.87
N PHE A 91 -7.16 -14.03 -9.03
CA PHE A 91 -6.74 -12.82 -9.73
C PHE A 91 -6.87 -12.99 -11.25
N LYS A 92 -7.63 -12.07 -11.89
CA LYS A 92 -7.92 -12.05 -13.33
C LYS A 92 -8.34 -13.42 -13.90
N GLY A 93 -9.24 -14.12 -13.19
CA GLY A 93 -9.76 -15.43 -13.60
C GLY A 93 -8.84 -16.63 -13.34
N ASN A 94 -7.66 -16.40 -12.74
CA ASN A 94 -6.74 -17.45 -12.33
C ASN A 94 -6.78 -17.64 -10.81
N THR A 95 -6.52 -18.86 -10.36
CA THR A 95 -6.34 -19.19 -8.95
C THR A 95 -4.87 -19.54 -8.72
N PHE A 96 -4.26 -18.91 -7.72
CA PHE A 96 -2.87 -19.13 -7.31
C PHE A 96 -2.85 -19.68 -5.88
N SER A 97 -1.94 -20.61 -5.63
CA SER A 97 -1.75 -21.24 -4.33
C SER A 97 -0.27 -21.40 -4.00
N ASN A 98 0.03 -22.05 -2.87
CA ASN A 98 1.38 -22.47 -2.53
C ASN A 98 1.40 -23.96 -2.15
N SER A 99 1.44 -24.83 -3.15
CA SER A 99 1.46 -26.29 -2.93
C SER A 99 2.71 -26.78 -2.20
N GLY A 100 3.79 -25.99 -2.19
CA GLY A 100 5.02 -26.30 -1.47
C GLY A 100 5.05 -25.77 -0.04
N TYR A 101 3.96 -25.17 0.46
CA TYR A 101 3.94 -24.56 1.79
C TYR A 101 4.08 -25.62 2.88
N ASP A 102 5.08 -25.46 3.75
CA ASP A 102 5.21 -26.25 4.98
C ASP A 102 4.81 -25.41 6.22
N PRO A 103 3.75 -25.78 6.96
CA PRO A 103 3.34 -25.09 8.18
C PRO A 103 4.45 -25.00 9.25
N ALA A 104 5.37 -25.99 9.31
CA ALA A 104 6.50 -25.97 10.25
C ALA A 104 7.51 -24.86 9.93
N LEU A 105 7.50 -24.35 8.69
CA LEU A 105 8.36 -23.27 8.21
C LEU A 105 7.65 -21.91 8.16
N ALA A 106 6.44 -21.76 8.74
CA ALA A 106 5.65 -20.52 8.65
C ALA A 106 6.38 -19.23 9.06
N ASN A 107 7.37 -19.33 9.96
CA ASN A 107 8.20 -18.22 10.45
C ASN A 107 9.67 -18.32 10.00
N ARG A 108 9.96 -19.15 9.01
CA ARG A 108 11.28 -19.36 8.38
C ARG A 108 11.10 -19.32 6.86
N ARG A 109 12.19 -19.45 6.13
CA ARG A 109 12.13 -19.53 4.66
C ARG A 109 11.27 -20.73 4.25
N ASN A 110 10.21 -20.46 3.49
CA ASN A 110 9.32 -21.44 2.89
C ASN A 110 9.43 -21.38 1.36
N SER A 111 8.66 -22.22 0.69
CA SER A 111 8.44 -22.11 -0.76
C SER A 111 7.73 -20.80 -1.10
N ALA A 112 8.11 -20.20 -2.23
CA ALA A 112 7.44 -19.01 -2.74
C ALA A 112 6.06 -19.38 -3.28
N HIS A 113 5.06 -18.58 -2.92
CA HIS A 113 3.70 -18.67 -3.43
C HIS A 113 3.68 -18.41 -4.95
N GLU A 114 2.80 -19.09 -5.70
CA GLU A 114 2.72 -18.99 -7.17
C GLU A 114 2.46 -17.54 -7.61
N PHE A 115 1.60 -16.82 -6.88
CA PHE A 115 1.32 -15.41 -7.12
C PHE A 115 2.56 -14.50 -6.99
N THR A 116 3.51 -14.81 -6.10
CA THR A 116 4.81 -14.10 -6.02
C THR A 116 5.59 -14.22 -7.33
N SER A 117 5.59 -15.43 -7.92
CA SER A 117 6.25 -15.70 -9.20
C SER A 117 5.53 -14.99 -10.36
N PHE A 118 4.18 -14.97 -10.35
CA PHE A 118 3.37 -14.23 -11.31
C PHE A 118 3.71 -12.72 -11.30
N LEU A 119 3.86 -12.13 -10.11
CA LEU A 119 4.28 -10.74 -9.93
C LEU A 119 5.78 -10.49 -10.22
N LYS A 120 6.54 -11.53 -10.55
CA LYS A 120 7.99 -11.49 -10.79
C LYS A 120 8.79 -10.88 -9.62
N VAL A 121 8.29 -11.05 -8.39
CA VAL A 121 8.97 -10.59 -7.17
C VAL A 121 10.11 -11.55 -6.84
N ARG A 122 11.33 -11.02 -6.71
CA ARG A 122 12.56 -11.80 -6.48
C ARG A 122 13.32 -11.43 -5.19
N ALA A 123 12.82 -10.44 -4.45
CA ALA A 123 13.43 -9.97 -3.22
C ALA A 123 12.35 -9.37 -2.31
N TYR A 124 12.59 -9.40 -1.00
CA TYR A 124 11.67 -8.87 0.00
C TYR A 124 12.35 -7.77 0.86
N PRO A 125 11.60 -6.73 1.27
CA PRO A 125 10.24 -6.42 0.84
C PRO A 125 10.21 -5.95 -0.62
N THR A 126 9.06 -6.10 -1.28
CA THR A 126 8.74 -5.39 -2.54
C THR A 126 7.34 -4.82 -2.40
N ILE A 127 7.16 -3.55 -2.75
CA ILE A 127 5.84 -2.93 -2.81
C ILE A 127 5.40 -2.94 -4.27
N VAL A 128 4.31 -3.64 -4.59
CA VAL A 128 3.78 -3.73 -5.96
C VAL A 128 2.58 -2.82 -6.09
N PHE A 129 2.57 -1.97 -7.12
CA PHE A 129 1.45 -1.10 -7.43
C PHE A 129 0.63 -1.66 -8.60
N PHE A 130 -0.69 -1.58 -8.49
CA PHE A 130 -1.62 -1.94 -9.53
C PHE A 130 -2.54 -0.76 -9.85
N ASP A 131 -2.91 -0.62 -11.10
CA ASP A 131 -3.90 0.37 -11.54
C ASP A 131 -5.33 -0.09 -11.21
N GLU A 132 -6.30 0.71 -11.64
CA GLU A 132 -7.73 0.50 -11.48
C GLU A 132 -8.27 -0.71 -12.29
N ASN A 133 -7.48 -1.23 -13.24
CA ASN A 133 -7.80 -2.39 -14.08
C ASN A 133 -7.04 -3.66 -13.62
N LEU A 134 -6.44 -3.61 -12.43
CA LEU A 134 -5.60 -4.68 -11.87
C LEU A 134 -4.35 -4.97 -12.72
N ASP A 135 -3.91 -4.05 -13.56
CA ASP A 135 -2.62 -4.17 -14.25
C ASP A 135 -1.49 -3.70 -13.35
N VAL A 136 -0.37 -4.44 -13.36
CA VAL A 136 0.81 -4.09 -12.56
C VAL A 136 1.44 -2.84 -13.15
N ILE A 137 1.51 -1.77 -12.34
CA ILE A 137 2.23 -0.54 -12.69
C ILE A 137 3.73 -0.79 -12.57
N ALA A 138 4.20 -1.06 -11.35
CA ALA A 138 5.62 -1.31 -11.08
C ALA A 138 5.84 -2.00 -9.72
N PRO A 139 6.91 -2.81 -9.60
CA PRO A 139 7.45 -3.25 -8.32
C PRO A 139 8.53 -2.28 -7.79
N VAL A 140 8.34 -1.76 -6.59
CA VAL A 140 9.34 -0.98 -5.84
C VAL A 140 10.05 -1.91 -4.86
N ARG A 141 11.29 -2.28 -5.19
CA ARG A 141 12.06 -3.28 -4.44
C ARG A 141 12.79 -2.67 -3.25
N GLY A 142 12.87 -3.45 -2.18
CA GLY A 142 13.66 -3.13 -0.99
C GLY A 142 12.95 -2.20 -0.01
N TYR A 143 13.61 -1.99 1.12
CA TYR A 143 13.13 -1.10 2.18
C TYR A 143 13.07 0.36 1.68
N GLN A 144 11.92 0.99 1.86
CA GLN A 144 11.66 2.39 1.55
C GLN A 144 11.39 3.16 2.85
N LYS A 145 12.09 4.26 3.07
CA LYS A 145 11.74 5.23 4.12
C LYS A 145 10.48 6.02 3.74
N PRO A 146 9.79 6.71 4.67
CA PRO A 146 8.60 7.49 4.38
C PRO A 146 8.72 8.39 3.14
N GLN A 147 9.78 9.19 3.07
CA GLN A 147 10.01 10.13 1.96
C GLN A 147 10.35 9.44 0.62
N GLN A 148 10.99 8.27 0.68
CA GLN A 148 11.28 7.48 -0.52
C GLN A 148 10.00 6.83 -1.05
N LEU A 149 9.16 6.30 -0.15
CA LEU A 149 7.86 5.76 -0.52
C LEU A 149 6.91 6.85 -1.04
N GLU A 150 6.96 8.05 -0.45
CA GLU A 150 6.17 9.22 -0.88
C GLU A 150 6.33 9.52 -2.37
N LEU A 151 7.57 9.47 -2.88
CA LEU A 151 7.88 9.68 -4.28
C LEU A 151 7.08 8.74 -5.18
N TYR A 152 7.11 7.44 -4.89
CA TYR A 152 6.40 6.45 -5.68
C TYR A 152 4.88 6.53 -5.50
N LEU A 153 4.41 6.76 -4.26
CA LEU A 153 2.99 6.96 -3.97
C LEU A 153 2.41 8.11 -4.80
N LYS A 154 3.11 9.25 -4.85
CA LYS A 154 2.65 10.40 -5.62
C LYS A 154 2.76 10.16 -7.12
N LEU A 155 3.90 9.64 -7.60
CA LEU A 155 4.14 9.31 -9.01
C LEU A 155 3.06 8.40 -9.60
N PHE A 156 2.69 7.33 -8.88
CA PHE A 156 1.69 6.38 -9.37
C PHE A 156 0.26 6.88 -9.15
N ASN A 157 -0.01 7.65 -8.10
CA ASN A 157 -1.34 8.22 -7.89
C ASN A 157 -1.68 9.29 -8.93
N SER A 158 -0.72 10.11 -9.37
CA SER A 158 -0.93 11.16 -10.38
C SER A 158 -0.85 10.67 -11.82
N ASP A 159 -0.47 9.42 -12.06
CA ASP A 159 -0.20 8.86 -13.39
C ASP A 159 0.96 9.54 -14.15
N ASP A 160 1.78 10.34 -13.47
CA ASP A 160 2.93 11.04 -14.08
C ASP A 160 3.89 10.05 -14.78
N TYR A 161 3.99 8.81 -14.28
CA TYR A 161 4.78 7.74 -14.88
C TYR A 161 4.38 7.39 -16.32
N GLN A 162 3.12 7.61 -16.70
CA GLN A 162 2.65 7.29 -18.06
C GLN A 162 3.26 8.20 -19.13
N SER A 163 3.70 9.40 -18.72
CA SER A 163 4.41 10.33 -19.61
C SER A 163 5.92 10.06 -19.70
N MET A 164 6.44 9.16 -18.86
CA MET A 164 7.87 8.83 -18.80
C MET A 164 8.17 7.67 -19.75
N SER A 165 9.03 7.93 -20.73
CA SER A 165 9.43 6.93 -21.73
C SER A 165 10.88 6.45 -21.54
N THR A 166 11.66 7.19 -20.76
CA THR A 166 13.09 6.96 -20.56
C THR A 166 13.48 6.97 -19.07
N GLN A 167 14.68 6.43 -18.78
CA GLN A 167 15.24 6.51 -17.43
C GLN A 167 15.56 7.97 -17.05
N GLU A 168 15.91 8.79 -18.04
CA GLU A 168 16.16 10.22 -17.89
C GLU A 168 14.92 10.97 -17.41
N ASP A 169 13.74 10.65 -17.95
CA ASP A 169 12.46 11.24 -17.52
C ASP A 169 12.21 10.96 -16.03
N PHE A 170 12.39 9.70 -15.61
CA PHE A 170 12.27 9.32 -14.20
C PHE A 170 13.31 10.02 -13.31
N ASN A 171 14.56 10.10 -13.77
CA ASN A 171 15.62 10.78 -13.02
C ASN A 171 15.31 12.28 -12.84
N ALA A 172 14.74 12.93 -13.86
CA ALA A 172 14.31 14.32 -13.77
C ALA A 172 13.21 14.50 -12.72
N TYR A 173 12.19 13.62 -12.72
CA TYR A 173 11.16 13.59 -11.68
C TYR A 173 11.78 13.40 -10.30
N TYR A 174 12.62 12.37 -10.13
CA TYR A 174 13.27 12.05 -8.87
C TYR A 174 14.08 13.22 -8.31
N ASN A 175 14.88 13.88 -9.15
CA ASN A 175 15.73 15.00 -8.73
C ASN A 175 14.92 16.26 -8.40
N SER A 176 13.75 16.43 -9.01
CA SER A 176 12.85 17.56 -8.74
C SER A 176 11.93 17.32 -7.53
N PHE A 177 11.77 16.06 -7.12
CA PHE A 177 10.83 15.67 -6.09
C PHE A 177 11.26 16.19 -4.71
N THR A 178 10.42 17.02 -4.11
CA THR A 178 10.62 17.51 -2.74
C THR A 178 9.65 16.78 -1.80
N PRO A 179 10.13 15.90 -0.91
CA PRO A 179 9.27 15.15 -0.01
C PRO A 179 8.61 16.07 1.02
N THR A 180 7.38 15.73 1.39
CA THR A 180 6.55 16.44 2.37
C THR A 180 6.22 15.59 3.58
N PHE A 181 6.42 14.26 3.50
CA PHE A 181 6.21 13.37 4.64
C PHE A 181 7.29 13.57 5.70
N ARG A 182 6.88 13.44 6.97
CA ARG A 182 7.74 13.53 8.16
C ARG A 182 8.69 12.33 8.23
N GLY A 183 9.89 12.57 8.74
CA GLY A 183 10.90 11.53 9.05
C GLY A 183 11.90 11.28 7.93
N LYS A 184 13.17 11.03 8.31
CA LYS A 184 14.29 10.69 7.42
C LYS A 184 14.70 9.24 7.52
#